data_AF-A0A3A8S4B9-F1
#
_entry.id   AF-A0A3A8S4B9-F1
#
_cell.length_a   1.000
_cell.length_b   1.000
_cell.length_c   1.000
_cell.angle_alpha   90.00
_cell.angle_beta   90.00
_cell.angle_gamma   90.00
#
_symmetry.space_group_name_H-M   'P 1'
#
loop_
_entity.id
_entity.type
_entity.pdbx_description
1 polymer ?
#
loop_
_entity_poly.entity_id
_entity_poly.type
_entity_poly.pdbx_seq_one_letter_code
_entity_poly.pdbx_strand_id
1 'polypeptide(L)'
;YYPWVKVLDPVTRQPIFLPPSGFVAGIYARNDVNRAVYKAPANEVVNLALGFESNLSKAQQEVLNPEGLNAFRFFEGRGNRLWGARTTSSDPEWKYVNLRRYFAYLERSIDKGTQWAVFEPNGEQL
;
A
#
# COMPACT_ATOMS: atom_id res chain seq x y z
N TYR A 1 6.32 -0.23 -6.84
CA TYR A 1 6.21 1.18 -6.37
C TYR A 1 7.42 1.94 -6.85
N TYR A 2 7.21 3.14 -7.37
CA TYR A 2 8.26 3.91 -8.04
C TYR A 2 7.95 5.42 -7.92
N PRO A 3 8.94 6.33 -7.81
CA PRO A 3 10.38 6.11 -7.74
C PRO A 3 10.89 5.93 -6.30
N TRP A 4 12.22 5.92 -6.11
CA TRP A 4 12.84 5.94 -4.79
C TRP A 4 12.51 7.23 -4.04
N VAL A 5 12.46 7.14 -2.71
CA VAL A 5 12.09 8.25 -1.83
C VAL A 5 13.33 8.95 -1.32
N LYS A 6 13.39 10.27 -1.49
CA LYS A 6 14.45 11.12 -0.96
C LYS A 6 14.13 11.45 0.49
N VAL A 7 15.05 11.14 1.41
CA VAL A 7 14.94 11.48 2.83
C VAL A 7 16.21 12.16 3.32
N LEU A 8 16.14 12.80 4.48
CA LEU A 8 17.32 13.28 5.19
C LEU A 8 17.92 12.12 6.00
N ASP A 9 19.19 11.78 5.76
CA ASP A 9 19.90 10.83 6.60
C ASP A 9 20.11 11.42 8.01
N PRO A 10 19.62 10.78 9.09
CA PRO A 10 19.80 11.28 10.45
C PRO A 10 21.27 11.31 10.91
N VAL A 11 22.16 10.53 10.28
CA VAL A 11 23.58 10.46 10.66
C VAL A 11 24.39 11.52 9.93
N THR A 12 24.38 11.50 8.59
CA THR A 12 25.20 12.43 7.79
C THR A 12 24.54 13.79 7.58
N ARG A 13 23.23 13.92 7.86
CA ARG A 13 22.40 15.09 7.52
C ARG A 13 22.42 15.44 6.03
N GLN A 14 22.76 14.48 5.17
CA GLN A 14 22.70 14.62 3.73
C GLN A 14 21.47 13.92 3.17
N PRO A 15 20.91 14.39 2.04
CA PRO A 15 19.82 13.68 1.40
C PRO A 15 20.28 12.34 0.81
N ILE A 16 19.57 11.26 1.13
CA ILE A 16 19.78 9.93 0.55
C ILE A 16 18.51 9.42 -0.10
N PHE A 17 18.65 8.50 -1.06
CA PHE A 17 17.52 7.79 -1.66
C PHE A 17 17.37 6.43 -1.00
N LEU A 18 16.14 6.11 -0.59
CA LEU A 18 15.80 4.81 -0.02
C LEU A 18 14.76 4.09 -0.87
N PRO A 19 14.78 2.74 -0.86
CA PRO A 19 13.78 1.95 -1.55
C PRO A 19 12.36 2.28 -1.08
N PRO A 20 11.38 2.31 -2.00
CA PRO A 20 10.02 2.73 -1.70
C PRO A 20 9.23 1.78 -0.79
N SER A 21 9.60 0.50 -0.73
CA SER A 21 8.83 -0.57 -0.07
C SER A 21 8.60 -0.30 1.42
N GLY A 22 9.60 0.19 2.14
CA GLY A 22 9.48 0.52 3.57
C GLY A 22 8.45 1.61 3.85
N PHE A 23 8.41 2.65 3.00
CA PHE A 23 7.41 3.72 3.11
C PHE A 23 6.00 3.20 2.85
N VAL A 24 5.83 2.33 1.85
CA VAL A 24 4.53 1.72 1.54
C VAL A 24 4.05 0.84 2.69
N ALA A 25 4.92 0.04 3.30
CA ALA A 25 4.57 -0.79 4.46
C ALA A 25 4.08 0.07 5.63
N GLY A 26 4.76 1.19 5.91
CA GLY A 26 4.31 2.15 6.93
C GLY A 26 2.96 2.81 6.57
N ILE A 27 2.77 3.17 5.30
CA ILE A 27 1.48 3.70 4.81
C ILE A 27 0.37 2.67 4.98
N TYR A 28 0.63 1.40 4.69
CA TYR A 28 -0.34 0.31 4.84
C TYR A 28 -0.77 0.15 6.30
N ALA A 29 0.19 0.06 7.22
CA ALA A 29 -0.10 -0.02 8.64
C ALA A 29 -0.92 1.19 9.12
N ARG A 30 -0.48 2.41 8.79
CA ARG A 30 -1.18 3.65 9.16
C ARG A 30 -2.60 3.71 8.60
N ASN A 31 -2.76 3.34 7.32
CA ASN A 31 -4.04 3.32 6.63
C ASN A 31 -5.04 2.39 7.30
N ASP A 32 -4.59 1.19 7.64
CA ASP A 32 -5.46 0.17 8.21
C ASP A 32 -5.88 0.51 9.64
N VAL A 33 -4.95 1.05 10.44
CA VAL A 33 -5.22 1.49 11.83
C VAL A 33 -6.15 2.70 11.86
N ASN A 34 -5.87 3.72 11.04
CA ASN A 34 -6.61 4.98 11.12
C ASN A 34 -7.92 4.97 10.33
N ARG A 35 -8.09 4.03 9.39
CA ARG A 35 -9.25 3.96 8.51
C ARG A 35 -9.81 2.55 8.50
N ALA A 36 -9.26 1.68 7.65
CA ALA A 36 -9.65 0.28 7.49
C ALA A 36 -8.79 -0.40 6.42
N VAL A 37 -8.70 -1.73 6.48
CA VAL A 37 -7.98 -2.55 5.50
C VAL A 37 -8.57 -2.44 4.08
N TYR A 38 -9.89 -2.29 3.95
CA TYR A 38 -10.57 -2.19 2.65
C TYR A 38 -10.36 -0.83 1.96
N LYS A 39 -9.88 0.20 2.68
CA LYS A 39 -9.63 1.52 2.11
C LYS A 39 -8.31 1.48 1.34
N ALA A 40 -8.34 1.97 0.10
CA ALA A 40 -7.16 2.04 -0.77
C ALA A 40 -6.00 2.84 -0.13
N PRO A 41 -4.79 2.27 -0.01
CA PRO A 41 -3.61 2.98 0.50
C PRO A 41 -3.01 3.93 -0.56
N ALA A 42 -3.86 4.67 -1.27
CA ALA A 42 -3.51 5.71 -2.22
C ALA A 42 -3.92 7.08 -1.67
N ASN A 43 -3.38 8.13 -2.29
CA ASN A 43 -3.54 9.51 -1.85
C ASN A 43 -3.01 9.78 -0.42
N GLU A 44 -2.08 8.94 0.03
CA GLU A 44 -1.50 8.99 1.37
C GLU A 44 -0.22 9.82 1.37
N VAL A 45 -0.03 10.63 2.40
CA VAL A 45 1.21 11.42 2.59
C VAL A 45 2.36 10.48 2.90
N VAL A 46 3.50 10.66 2.22
CA VAL A 46 4.72 9.92 2.49
C VAL A 46 5.50 10.64 3.59
N ASN A 47 5.42 10.12 4.82
CA ASN A 47 6.11 10.71 5.96
C ASN A 47 7.63 10.65 5.73
N LEU A 48 8.35 11.68 6.20
CA LEU A 48 9.81 11.86 6.08
C LEU A 48 10.33 12.09 4.65
N ALA A 49 9.49 11.99 3.63
CA ALA A 49 9.89 12.23 2.26
C ALA A 49 10.14 13.73 2.02
N LEU A 50 11.39 14.08 1.70
CA LEU A 50 11.76 15.38 1.15
C LEU A 50 11.34 15.50 -0.32
N GLY A 51 11.26 14.37 -1.02
CA GLY A 51 10.88 14.31 -2.43
C GLY A 51 11.06 12.90 -2.98
N PHE A 52 11.14 12.80 -4.29
CA PHE A 52 11.40 11.54 -5.00
C PHE A 52 12.58 11.70 -5.95
N GLU A 53 13.21 10.58 -6.29
CA GLU A 53 14.29 10.52 -7.28
C GLU A 53 13.88 11.11 -8.64
N SER A 54 12.62 10.93 -9.02
CA SER A 54 12.06 11.51 -10.23
C SER A 54 10.65 12.03 -9.97
N ASN A 55 10.37 13.27 -10.40
CA ASN A 55 9.01 13.81 -10.36
C ASN A 55 8.23 13.32 -11.58
N LEU A 56 7.13 12.61 -11.34
CA LEU A 56 6.33 12.02 -12.40
C LEU A 56 5.16 12.91 -12.79
N SER A 57 5.04 13.17 -14.08
CA SER A 57 3.88 13.80 -14.69
C SER A 57 2.68 12.85 -14.71
N LYS A 58 1.49 13.39 -15.00
CA LYS A 58 0.28 12.59 -15.19
C LYS A 58 0.46 11.59 -16.35
N ALA A 59 1.03 12.06 -17.47
CA ALA A 59 1.26 11.24 -18.66
C ALA A 59 2.24 10.08 -18.37
N GLN A 60 3.34 10.35 -17.66
CA GLN A 60 4.28 9.28 -17.27
C GLN A 60 3.60 8.24 -16.37
N GLN A 61 2.78 8.68 -15.42
CA GLN A 61 2.01 7.76 -14.58
C GLN A 61 1.01 6.92 -15.39
N GLU A 62 0.36 7.50 -16.40
CA GLU A 62 -0.58 6.78 -17.25
C GLU A 62 0.08 5.62 -18.01
N VAL A 63 1.36 5.75 -18.37
CA VAL A 63 2.15 4.66 -18.95
C VAL A 63 2.46 3.57 -17.93
N LEU A 64 2.70 3.92 -16.66
CA LEU A 64 3.02 2.96 -15.58
C LEU A 64 1.81 2.17 -15.08
N ASN A 65 0.62 2.76 -15.17
CA ASN A 65 -0.60 2.21 -14.60
C ASN A 65 -1.01 0.84 -15.17
N PRO A 66 -0.96 0.58 -16.50
CA PRO A 66 -1.23 -0.74 -17.08
C PRO A 66 -0.30 -1.84 -16.54
N GLU A 67 0.96 -1.50 -16.24
CA GLU A 67 1.97 -2.42 -15.71
C GLU A 67 1.83 -2.68 -14.20
N GLY A 68 0.76 -2.16 -13.56
CA GLY A 68 0.55 -2.31 -12.11
C GLY A 68 1.54 -1.51 -11.25
N LEU A 69 2.31 -0.58 -11.85
CA LEU A 69 3.31 0.21 -11.15
C LEU A 69 2.68 1.45 -10.50
N ASN A 70 2.53 1.40 -9.18
CA ASN A 70 2.03 2.54 -8.40
C ASN A 70 3.10 3.61 -8.20
N ALA A 71 2.75 4.84 -8.56
CA ALA A 71 3.64 5.99 -8.53
C ALA A 71 3.62 6.75 -7.20
N PHE A 72 4.76 7.26 -6.79
CA PHE A 72 4.89 8.38 -5.86
C PHE A 72 4.97 9.69 -6.63
N ARG A 73 4.23 10.70 -6.18
CA ARG A 73 4.10 11.98 -6.88
C ARG A 73 4.04 13.14 -5.91
N PHE A 74 4.71 14.23 -6.28
CA PHE A 74 4.54 15.52 -5.62
C PHE A 74 3.33 16.24 -6.21
N PHE A 75 2.51 16.82 -5.33
CA PHE A 75 1.40 17.68 -5.70
C PHE A 75 1.55 19.00 -4.95
N GLU A 76 1.55 20.10 -5.69
CA GLU A 76 1.59 21.43 -5.10
C GLU A 76 0.42 21.63 -4.12
N GLY A 77 0.70 22.21 -2.96
CA GLY A 77 -0.26 22.37 -1.85
C GLY A 77 -0.65 21.08 -1.12
N ARG A 78 -0.29 19.89 -1.61
CA ARG A 78 -0.67 18.60 -1.01
C ARG A 78 0.50 17.70 -0.63
N GLY A 79 1.71 18.04 -1.06
CA GLY A 79 2.97 17.38 -0.72
C GLY A 79 3.24 16.08 -1.46
N ASN A 80 4.21 15.32 -0.94
CA ASN A 80 4.65 14.03 -1.44
C ASN A 80 3.63 12.92 -1.11
N ARG A 81 3.07 12.26 -2.13
CA ARG A 81 2.00 11.27 -1.96
C ARG A 81 2.23 9.96 -2.69
N LEU A 82 1.75 8.87 -2.10
CA LEU A 82 1.52 7.61 -2.80
C LEU A 82 0.27 7.75 -3.67
N TRP A 83 0.40 7.50 -4.96
CA TRP A 83 -0.62 7.82 -5.97
C TRP A 83 -0.99 6.62 -6.85
N GLY A 84 -1.26 5.49 -6.21
CA GLY A 84 -1.76 4.29 -6.86
C GLY A 84 -2.02 3.18 -5.85
N ALA A 85 -2.90 2.25 -6.21
CA ALA A 85 -3.22 1.07 -5.40
C ALA A 85 -3.48 -0.18 -6.28
N ARG A 86 -2.88 -0.25 -7.46
CA ARG A 86 -2.97 -1.43 -8.34
C ARG A 86 -2.04 -2.54 -7.87
N THR A 87 -2.44 -3.78 -8.10
CA THR A 87 -1.54 -4.93 -8.00
C THR A 87 -0.81 -5.14 -9.33
N THR A 88 0.10 -6.11 -9.37
CA THR A 88 0.72 -6.63 -10.60
C THR A 88 -0.06 -7.81 -11.19
N SER A 89 -1.29 -8.06 -10.72
CA SER A 89 -2.11 -9.17 -11.20
C SER A 89 -2.63 -8.89 -12.59
N SER A 90 -2.64 -9.91 -13.45
CA SER A 90 -3.37 -9.88 -14.73
C SER A 90 -4.86 -10.16 -14.56
N ASP A 91 -5.27 -10.71 -13.42
CA ASP A 91 -6.68 -10.98 -13.09
C ASP A 91 -7.39 -9.67 -12.72
N PRO A 92 -8.44 -9.27 -13.46
CA PRO A 92 -9.23 -8.07 -13.17
C PRO A 92 -9.86 -8.05 -11.77
N GLU A 93 -10.19 -9.20 -11.17
CA GLU A 93 -10.77 -9.27 -9.83
C GLU A 93 -9.76 -8.81 -8.76
N TRP A 94 -8.49 -9.12 -8.97
CA TRP A 94 -7.39 -8.78 -8.07
C TRP A 94 -6.65 -7.52 -8.45
N LYS A 95 -7.26 -6.65 -9.26
CA LYS A 95 -6.64 -5.42 -9.78
C LYS A 95 -6.16 -4.45 -8.70
N TYR A 96 -6.82 -4.40 -7.54
CA TYR A 96 -6.52 -3.43 -6.50
C TYR A 96 -6.02 -4.06 -5.20
N VAL A 97 -5.00 -3.42 -4.62
CA VAL A 97 -4.31 -3.95 -3.44
C VAL A 97 -5.23 -3.96 -2.22
N ASN A 98 -6.11 -2.97 -2.04
CA ASN A 98 -7.05 -2.97 -0.92
C ASN A 98 -8.05 -4.13 -0.98
N LEU A 99 -8.48 -4.55 -2.18
CA LEU A 99 -9.32 -5.73 -2.31
C LEU A 99 -8.54 -6.98 -1.91
N ARG A 100 -7.34 -7.20 -2.46
CA ARG A 100 -6.53 -8.37 -2.09
C ARG A 100 -6.18 -8.40 -0.61
N ARG A 101 -5.83 -7.25 -0.02
CA ARG A 101 -5.54 -7.14 1.42
C ARG A 101 -6.78 -7.37 2.28
N TYR A 102 -7.94 -6.89 1.86
CA TYR A 102 -9.18 -7.10 2.58
C TYR A 102 -9.55 -8.59 2.62
N PHE A 103 -9.46 -9.29 1.48
CA PHE A 103 -9.70 -10.74 1.45
C PHE A 103 -8.68 -11.51 2.29
N ALA A 104 -7.39 -11.19 2.19
CA ALA A 104 -6.38 -11.82 3.05
C ALA A 104 -6.65 -11.60 4.55
N TYR A 105 -7.10 -10.40 4.93
CA TYR A 105 -7.49 -10.09 6.30
C TYR A 105 -8.74 -10.87 6.75
N LEU A 106 -9.75 -10.97 5.88
CA LEU A 106 -10.98 -11.72 6.14
C LEU A 106 -10.71 -13.21 6.28
N GLU A 107 -9.99 -13.81 5.32
CA GLU A 107 -9.55 -15.22 5.32
C GLU A 107 -8.87 -15.55 6.65
N ARG A 108 -7.89 -14.73 7.06
CA ARG A 108 -7.17 -14.94 8.33
C ARG A 108 -8.04 -14.73 9.57
N SER A 109 -8.98 -13.79 9.52
CA SER A 109 -9.87 -13.48 10.65
C SER A 109 -10.88 -14.61 10.88
N ILE A 110 -11.45 -15.16 9.79
CA ILE A 110 -12.34 -16.31 9.84
C ILE A 110 -11.57 -17.52 10.33
N ASP A 111 -10.44 -17.85 9.70
CA ASP A 111 -9.59 -18.97 10.11
C ASP A 111 -9.27 -18.92 11.61
N LYS A 112 -8.81 -17.77 12.11
CA LYS A 112 -8.53 -17.58 13.54
C LYS A 112 -9.79 -17.68 14.40
N GLY A 113 -10.91 -17.11 13.95
CA GLY A 113 -12.18 -17.07 14.66
C GLY A 113 -12.92 -18.42 14.71
N THR A 114 -12.62 -19.34 13.80
CA THR A 114 -13.24 -20.67 13.71
C THR A 114 -12.34 -21.80 14.21
N GLN A 115 -11.14 -21.51 14.71
CA GLN A 115 -10.23 -22.55 15.23
C GLN A 115 -10.83 -23.42 16.34
N TRP A 116 -11.76 -22.88 17.12
CA TRP A 116 -12.43 -23.63 18.18
C TRP A 116 -13.28 -24.80 17.66
N ALA A 117 -13.75 -24.74 16.42
CA ALA A 117 -14.64 -25.74 15.83
C ALA A 117 -13.90 -26.93 15.17
N VAL A 118 -12.58 -26.91 15.10
CA VAL A 118 -11.78 -27.87 14.30
C VAL A 118 -11.98 -29.33 14.72
N PHE A 119 -12.29 -29.59 15.99
CA PHE A 119 -12.50 -30.94 16.54
C PHE A 119 -13.90 -31.17 17.10
N GLU A 120 -14.84 -30.27 16.82
CA GLU A 120 -16.21 -30.40 17.29
C GLU A 120 -17.05 -31.26 16.32
N PRO A 121 -17.97 -32.11 16.80
CA PRO A 121 -18.83 -32.91 15.94
C PRO A 121 -19.79 -32.02 15.13
N ASN A 122 -19.70 -32.01 13.81
CA ASN A 122 -20.56 -31.19 12.94
C ASN A 122 -22.05 -31.63 12.99
N GLY A 123 -22.84 -31.03 13.88
CA GLY A 123 -24.26 -31.30 14.10
C GLY A 123 -25.04 -30.05 14.53
N GLU A 124 -26.35 -30.17 14.80
CA GLU A 124 -27.28 -29.02 14.96
C GLU A 124 -26.90 -27.98 16.03
N GLN A 125 -26.07 -28.35 17.01
CA GLN A 125 -25.57 -27.41 18.03
C GLN A 125 -24.44 -26.47 17.53
N LEU A 126 -23.97 -26.65 16.29
CA LEU A 126 -22.93 -25.85 15.62
C LEU A 126 -23.47 -25.05 14.43
#